data_AF-A0AAW1RA87-F1
#
_entry.id   AF-A0AAW1RA87-F1
#
_cell.length_a   1.000
_cell.length_b   1.000
_cell.length_c   1.000
_cell.angle_alpha   90.00
_cell.angle_beta   90.00
_cell.angle_gamma   90.00
#
_symmetry.space_group_name_H-M   'P 1'
#
loop_
_entity.id
_entity.type
_entity.pdbx_description
1 polymer ?
#
loop_
_entity_poly.entity_id
_entity_poly.type
_entity_poly.pdbx_seq_one_letter_code
_entity_poly.pdbx_strand_id
1 'polypeptide(L)'
;MRTAPPKSTVPLWKPGVLCVSSWQTLATSRLHAHGKPAWLGTHAAHALTTGPRLLRRYNRTGACVLCAQKQQQQKPVRKSKPDQPLSRQRSRQADVPSVQTEEAKWALLDWSAYNQPWQVPWGWRQVAGGMAAWAISFVLVGLAILPLVAAFAGVKDLSSLSQTDKSFYAFWNQVLETVVGLGIINLVVSKSKPFPDDVFKFSLREPFRKGSGWAAWALAGTIASPFVIGLTATALSAAGYDGVGGRGTVDGVAQMINLDLPSYASLFSVTAILAPLLEETVFRGFLLTSLTKWMPTWAAVFVSAGCFGVAHLSLRDLPQLIALGTLLGFVYVRSRNLLTPMIIHGAWNGTVLTILYMLAASGVNLQEVLASPADAFVQVAGFLSG
;
A
#
# COMPACT_ATOMS: atom_id res chain seq x y z
N MET A 1 -13.58 68.70 -14.83
CA MET A 1 -13.36 67.33 -15.35
C MET A 1 -11.88 66.98 -15.21
N ARG A 2 -11.54 66.10 -14.27
CA ARG A 2 -10.24 65.41 -14.15
C ARG A 2 -10.56 64.01 -13.64
N THR A 3 -10.29 62.99 -14.46
CA THR A 3 -10.52 61.58 -14.15
C THR A 3 -9.31 61.02 -13.42
N ALA A 4 -9.54 60.39 -12.26
CA ALA A 4 -8.53 59.68 -11.49
C ALA A 4 -8.35 58.25 -12.05
N PRO A 5 -7.12 57.68 -12.09
CA PRO A 5 -6.92 56.28 -12.44
C PRO A 5 -7.22 55.37 -11.22
N PRO A 6 -7.65 54.12 -11.46
CA PRO A 6 -8.06 53.21 -10.38
C PRO A 6 -6.85 52.69 -9.60
N LYS A 7 -6.95 52.70 -8.27
CA LYS A 7 -6.05 52.01 -7.36
C LYS A 7 -6.35 50.51 -7.42
N SER A 8 -5.52 49.73 -8.11
CA SER A 8 -5.45 48.28 -7.93
C SER A 8 -4.18 47.91 -7.17
N THR A 9 -4.26 47.92 -5.85
CA THR A 9 -3.29 47.26 -4.98
C THR A 9 -3.57 45.75 -5.04
N VAL A 10 -2.89 45.04 -5.94
CA VAL A 10 -2.76 43.58 -5.84
C VAL A 10 -1.70 43.32 -4.76
N PRO A 11 -2.01 42.61 -3.66
CA PRO A 11 -0.99 42.26 -2.70
C PRO A 11 -0.02 41.27 -3.35
N LEU A 12 1.26 41.65 -3.40
CA LEU A 12 2.39 40.75 -3.64
C LEU A 12 2.28 39.55 -2.70
N TRP A 13 1.88 38.39 -3.24
CA TRP A 13 1.94 37.13 -2.50
C TRP A 13 3.41 36.77 -2.27
N LYS A 14 3.81 36.70 -1.01
CA LYS A 14 5.12 36.19 -0.60
C LYS A 14 5.17 34.68 -0.85
N PRO A 15 6.21 34.14 -1.51
CA PRO A 15 6.38 32.70 -1.64
C PRO A 15 6.96 32.17 -0.32
N GLY A 16 6.19 31.37 0.40
CA GLY A 16 6.67 30.77 1.64
C GLY A 16 5.67 29.81 2.25
N VAL A 17 5.62 28.58 1.75
CA VAL A 17 5.42 27.33 2.52
C VAL A 17 5.96 26.19 1.65
N LEU A 18 7.11 25.62 2.04
CA LEU A 18 7.78 24.48 1.39
C LEU A 18 7.74 23.27 2.35
N CYS A 19 7.79 22.04 1.80
CA CYS A 19 7.87 20.71 2.44
C CYS A 19 6.60 19.83 2.22
N VAL A 20 6.64 18.94 1.22
CA VAL A 20 6.81 17.45 1.18
C VAL A 20 5.68 16.66 1.86
N SER A 21 4.83 16.03 1.03
CA SER A 21 3.58 15.29 1.33
C SER A 21 2.35 16.18 1.60
N SER A 22 1.23 15.81 0.98
CA SER A 22 -0.08 16.48 1.05
C SER A 22 -0.66 16.64 2.47
N TRP A 23 0.03 16.16 3.51
CA TRP A 23 -0.35 16.27 4.92
C TRP A 23 0.24 17.50 5.64
N GLN A 24 1.26 18.17 5.09
CA GLN A 24 1.89 19.31 5.79
C GLN A 24 1.07 20.60 5.76
N THR A 25 0.06 20.70 4.89
CA THR A 25 -0.82 21.87 4.75
C THR A 25 -1.84 22.00 5.89
N LEU A 26 -2.21 20.89 6.56
CA LEU A 26 -3.25 20.90 7.59
C LEU A 26 -2.73 21.27 8.99
N ALA A 27 -1.44 21.03 9.29
CA ALA A 27 -0.88 21.30 10.61
C ALA A 27 -0.44 22.76 10.82
N THR A 28 -0.15 23.50 9.73
CA THR A 28 0.38 24.87 9.81
C THR A 28 -0.70 25.96 9.79
N SER A 29 -1.95 25.63 9.43
CA SER A 29 -3.05 26.61 9.37
C SER A 29 -3.74 26.91 10.71
N ARG A 30 -3.35 26.24 11.82
CA ARG A 30 -3.92 26.46 13.18
C ARG A 30 -2.89 26.78 14.26
N LEU A 31 -1.78 27.42 13.91
CA LEU A 31 -0.84 27.99 14.91
C LEU A 31 -0.66 29.50 14.79
N HIS A 32 -1.41 30.16 13.90
CA HIS A 32 -1.48 31.63 13.81
C HIS A 32 -2.92 32.12 13.92
N ALA A 33 -3.60 31.72 14.99
CA ALA A 33 -4.76 32.44 15.50
C ALA A 33 -4.85 32.22 17.01
N HIS A 34 -4.98 33.33 17.74
CA HIS A 34 -5.10 33.47 19.20
C HIS A 34 -3.80 33.50 20.00
N GLY A 35 -3.52 34.71 20.48
CA GLY A 35 -2.43 35.03 21.37
C GLY A 35 -2.70 34.74 22.84
N LYS A 36 -1.59 34.75 23.58
CA LYS A 36 -1.40 34.78 25.04
C LYS A 36 -1.90 33.56 25.82
N PRO A 37 -1.00 32.80 26.48
CA PRO A 37 -1.39 31.91 27.56
C PRO A 37 -1.63 32.72 28.84
N ALA A 38 -2.84 32.63 29.39
CA ALA A 38 -3.14 33.11 30.72
C ALA A 38 -2.63 32.11 31.77
N TRP A 39 -1.94 32.66 32.77
CA TRP A 39 -1.46 32.00 33.96
C TRP A 39 -2.59 31.46 34.83
N LEU A 40 -2.45 30.21 35.30
CA LEU A 40 -3.05 29.65 36.52
C LEU A 40 -1.96 28.72 37.07
N GLY A 41 -1.35 28.94 38.23
CA GLY A 41 -1.97 29.28 39.50
C GLY A 41 -1.88 28.04 40.40
N THR A 42 -0.76 27.89 41.06
CA THR A 42 -0.43 26.89 42.09
C THR A 42 -1.33 26.99 43.32
N HIS A 43 -1.75 25.86 43.92
CA HIS A 43 -1.87 25.56 45.38
C HIS A 43 -2.33 24.08 45.51
N ALA A 44 -1.51 23.16 46.07
CA ALA A 44 -1.44 22.73 47.48
C ALA A 44 -2.70 21.94 47.94
N ALA A 45 -2.69 20.80 48.65
CA ALA A 45 -1.69 20.05 49.42
C ALA A 45 -2.18 18.60 49.72
N HIS A 46 -1.26 17.76 50.21
CA HIS A 46 -1.33 16.72 51.29
C HIS A 46 -2.71 16.15 51.71
N ALA A 47 -2.88 14.90 52.17
CA ALA A 47 -2.06 13.74 52.46
C ALA A 47 -3.05 12.58 52.77
N LEU A 48 -2.62 11.32 52.74
CA LEU A 48 -2.73 10.38 53.88
C LEU A 48 -2.26 8.97 53.50
N THR A 49 -1.25 8.57 54.25
CA THR A 49 -0.72 7.23 54.51
C THR A 49 -1.77 6.27 55.06
N THR A 50 -1.70 4.99 54.68
CA THR A 50 -1.48 3.82 55.57
C THR A 50 -1.61 2.50 54.80
N GLY A 51 -0.58 1.64 54.86
CA GLY A 51 -0.71 0.20 54.61
C GLY A 51 -1.36 -0.53 55.80
N PRO A 52 -1.47 -1.89 55.81
CA PRO A 52 -0.29 -2.75 55.71
C PRO A 52 -0.45 -4.06 54.91
N ARG A 53 0.71 -4.70 54.73
CA ARG A 53 1.01 -6.03 54.18
C ARG A 53 0.44 -7.19 55.01
N LEU A 54 0.15 -8.33 54.37
CA LEU A 54 0.29 -9.73 54.85
C LEU A 54 0.29 -10.66 53.61
N LEU A 55 1.43 -11.18 53.11
CA LEU A 55 2.21 -12.39 53.48
C LEU A 55 1.50 -13.77 53.37
N ARG A 56 2.07 -14.58 52.44
CA ARG A 56 2.27 -16.06 52.43
C ARG A 56 1.05 -17.00 52.40
N ARG A 57 1.04 -17.94 51.44
CA ARG A 57 1.68 -19.28 51.59
C ARG A 57 1.64 -20.10 50.31
N TYR A 58 2.79 -20.71 50.03
CA TYR A 58 3.01 -21.91 49.22
C TYR A 58 2.43 -23.14 49.94
N ASN A 59 1.91 -24.14 49.21
CA ASN A 59 2.02 -25.54 49.62
C ASN A 59 2.06 -26.49 48.42
N ARG A 60 3.16 -27.25 48.33
CA ARG A 60 3.30 -28.53 47.62
C ARG A 60 2.62 -29.61 48.46
N THR A 61 2.02 -30.62 47.82
CA THR A 61 2.26 -32.08 47.97
C THR A 61 1.06 -32.89 47.49
N GLY A 62 1.32 -33.94 46.71
CA GLY A 62 0.33 -34.96 46.34
C GLY A 62 0.83 -35.83 45.20
N ALA A 63 1.76 -36.75 45.48
CA ALA A 63 2.23 -37.76 44.53
C ALA A 63 1.37 -39.03 44.62
N CYS A 64 1.08 -39.61 43.44
CA CYS A 64 1.08 -41.02 43.03
C CYS A 64 0.36 -42.09 43.90
N VAL A 65 -0.40 -43.00 43.26
CA VAL A 65 -0.23 -44.48 43.29
C VAL A 65 -1.48 -45.27 42.79
N LEU A 66 -1.22 -46.27 41.93
CA LEU A 66 -1.98 -47.50 41.53
C LEU A 66 -3.32 -47.37 40.77
N CYS A 67 -3.57 -47.95 39.57
CA CYS A 67 -3.33 -49.26 38.94
C CYS A 67 -4.60 -50.15 38.92
N ALA A 68 -4.71 -50.94 37.83
CA ALA A 68 -5.49 -52.16 37.65
C ALA A 68 -6.88 -52.10 36.96
N GLN A 69 -6.82 -52.47 35.66
CA GLN A 69 -7.53 -53.61 35.04
C GLN A 69 -9.06 -53.66 35.03
N LYS A 70 -9.59 -53.73 33.80
CA LYS A 70 -10.43 -54.87 33.40
C LYS A 70 -10.15 -55.27 31.94
N GLN A 71 -9.40 -56.35 31.78
CA GLN A 71 -9.39 -57.20 30.59
C GLN A 71 -10.63 -58.09 30.59
N GLN A 72 -11.17 -58.40 29.41
CA GLN A 72 -11.79 -59.68 29.00
C GLN A 72 -12.40 -59.47 27.59
N GLN A 73 -12.15 -60.24 26.52
CA GLN A 73 -11.65 -61.61 26.33
C GLN A 73 -10.96 -61.74 24.95
N GLN A 74 -9.90 -62.57 24.88
CA GLN A 74 -9.39 -63.20 23.66
C GLN A 74 -9.69 -64.71 23.69
N LYS A 75 -9.87 -65.34 22.52
CA LYS A 75 -9.48 -66.73 22.16
C LYS A 75 -9.96 -67.08 20.72
N PRO A 76 -9.41 -68.09 20.02
CA PRO A 76 -7.99 -68.41 19.78
C PRO A 76 -7.68 -68.66 18.28
N VAL A 77 -6.38 -68.71 17.94
CA VAL A 77 -5.82 -69.06 16.62
C VAL A 77 -5.86 -70.58 16.38
N ARG A 78 -6.25 -71.02 15.16
CA ARG A 78 -6.05 -72.39 14.65
C ARG A 78 -5.18 -72.36 13.39
N LYS A 79 -4.14 -73.19 13.33
CA LYS A 79 -3.24 -73.43 12.19
C LYS A 79 -3.74 -74.61 11.34
N SER A 80 -3.68 -74.51 10.00
CA SER A 80 -3.52 -75.67 9.09
C SER A 80 -3.10 -75.28 7.65
N LYS A 81 -1.85 -75.64 7.28
CA LYS A 81 -1.23 -76.18 6.02
C LYS A 81 -1.58 -75.71 4.56
N PRO A 82 -0.68 -75.95 3.57
CA PRO A 82 -0.46 -75.08 2.40
C PRO A 82 -0.93 -75.60 1.01
N ASP A 83 -0.88 -74.66 0.05
CA ASP A 83 -0.76 -74.71 -1.43
C ASP A 83 -1.85 -75.34 -2.34
N GLN A 84 -2.44 -74.47 -3.19
CA GLN A 84 -2.81 -74.74 -4.60
C GLN A 84 -2.70 -73.46 -5.45
N PRO A 85 -2.22 -73.51 -6.71
CA PRO A 85 -2.03 -72.32 -7.54
C PRO A 85 -3.21 -72.03 -8.49
N LEU A 86 -3.43 -70.72 -8.68
CA LEU A 86 -3.90 -70.00 -9.88
C LEU A 86 -5.16 -70.52 -10.61
N SER A 87 -6.26 -69.77 -10.46
CA SER A 87 -7.16 -69.51 -11.58
C SER A 87 -7.59 -68.04 -11.63
N ARG A 88 -7.55 -67.51 -12.84
CA ARG A 88 -7.82 -66.13 -13.27
C ARG A 88 -9.09 -65.53 -12.63
N GLN A 89 -8.95 -64.39 -11.97
CA GLN A 89 -10.00 -63.36 -11.97
C GLN A 89 -9.39 -62.02 -12.35
N ARG A 90 -9.66 -61.65 -13.60
CA ARG A 90 -9.34 -60.37 -14.23
C ARG A 90 -10.10 -59.28 -13.47
N SER A 91 -9.40 -58.51 -12.63
CA SER A 91 -9.95 -57.36 -11.94
C SER A 91 -10.47 -56.36 -12.98
N ARG A 92 -11.79 -56.17 -13.03
CA ARG A 92 -12.39 -54.98 -13.65
C ARG A 92 -12.01 -53.79 -12.76
N GLN A 93 -10.94 -53.12 -13.14
CA GLN A 93 -10.58 -51.82 -12.63
C GLN A 93 -11.69 -50.87 -13.09
N ALA A 94 -12.49 -50.39 -12.15
CA ALA A 94 -13.46 -49.35 -12.42
C ALA A 94 -12.67 -48.10 -12.83
N ASP A 95 -12.83 -47.69 -14.09
CA ASP A 95 -12.30 -46.43 -14.60
C ASP A 95 -12.85 -45.29 -13.73
N VAL A 96 -11.96 -44.67 -12.94
CA VAL A 96 -12.20 -43.37 -12.35
C VAL A 96 -12.26 -42.39 -13.53
N PRO A 97 -13.34 -41.61 -13.72
CA PRO A 97 -13.37 -40.61 -14.78
C PRO A 97 -12.19 -39.68 -14.57
N SER A 98 -11.27 -39.65 -15.53
CA SER A 98 -10.26 -38.62 -15.58
C SER A 98 -10.99 -37.29 -15.60
N VAL A 99 -10.79 -36.48 -14.55
CA VAL A 99 -11.17 -35.08 -14.58
C VAL A 99 -10.34 -34.48 -15.71
N GLN A 100 -10.97 -34.36 -16.88
CA GLN A 100 -10.43 -33.55 -17.96
C GLN A 100 -10.26 -32.16 -17.36
N THR A 101 -9.01 -31.80 -17.09
CA THR A 101 -8.63 -30.41 -16.90
C THR A 101 -8.96 -29.70 -18.19
N GLU A 102 -10.18 -29.19 -18.28
CA GLU A 102 -10.57 -28.17 -19.26
C GLU A 102 -9.41 -27.17 -19.31
N GLU A 103 -8.72 -27.13 -20.45
CA GLU A 103 -7.70 -26.13 -20.72
C GLU A 103 -8.34 -24.78 -20.45
N ALA A 104 -7.99 -24.15 -19.32
CA ALA A 104 -8.54 -22.86 -18.91
C ALA A 104 -8.35 -21.89 -20.09
N LYS A 105 -9.46 -21.63 -20.81
CA LYS A 105 -9.47 -20.79 -21.99
C LYS A 105 -8.94 -19.43 -21.57
N TRP A 106 -7.86 -19.00 -22.22
CA TRP A 106 -7.29 -17.67 -22.13
C TRP A 106 -8.27 -16.61 -22.65
N ALA A 107 -9.35 -16.37 -21.92
CA ALA A 107 -10.11 -15.15 -22.14
C ALA A 107 -9.51 -14.09 -21.22
N LEU A 108 -9.08 -12.97 -21.80
CA LEU A 108 -8.82 -11.72 -21.08
C LEU A 108 -10.02 -11.39 -20.16
N LEU A 109 -11.22 -11.76 -20.62
CA LEU A 109 -12.53 -11.67 -19.98
C LEU A 109 -12.99 -12.94 -19.24
N ASP A 110 -12.09 -13.88 -18.92
CA ASP A 110 -12.44 -15.02 -18.06
C ASP A 110 -12.82 -14.50 -16.66
N TRP A 111 -14.13 -14.30 -16.48
CA TRP A 111 -14.69 -13.71 -15.28
C TRP A 111 -14.67 -14.65 -14.08
N SER A 112 -14.45 -15.95 -14.31
CA SER A 112 -14.44 -16.96 -13.27
C SER A 112 -13.34 -16.68 -12.23
N ALA A 113 -12.18 -16.18 -12.65
CA ALA A 113 -11.10 -15.77 -11.75
C ALA A 113 -11.50 -14.61 -10.82
N TYR A 114 -12.36 -13.71 -11.29
CA TYR A 114 -12.91 -12.59 -10.50
C TYR A 114 -14.10 -13.00 -9.63
N ASN A 115 -14.54 -14.26 -9.68
CA ASN A 115 -15.55 -14.82 -8.78
C ASN A 115 -14.92 -15.61 -7.62
N GLN A 116 -13.60 -15.75 -7.58
CA GLN A 116 -12.91 -16.49 -6.52
C GLN A 116 -12.49 -15.53 -5.39
N PRO A 117 -13.12 -15.55 -4.20
CA PRO A 117 -12.67 -14.73 -3.07
C PRO A 117 -11.40 -15.32 -2.42
N TRP A 118 -10.66 -14.50 -1.67
CA TRP A 118 -9.63 -15.02 -0.77
C TRP A 118 -10.25 -15.47 0.55
N GLN A 119 -9.78 -16.61 1.06
CA GLN A 119 -10.22 -17.13 2.35
C GLN A 119 -9.27 -16.68 3.45
N VAL A 120 -9.48 -15.47 3.95
CA VAL A 120 -8.66 -14.92 5.06
C VAL A 120 -9.20 -15.35 6.44
N PRO A 121 -8.31 -15.76 7.38
CA PRO A 121 -8.74 -16.23 8.70
C PRO A 121 -9.10 -15.13 9.70
N TRP A 122 -8.88 -13.85 9.36
CA TRP A 122 -9.20 -12.73 10.23
C TRP A 122 -10.60 -12.15 9.98
N GLY A 123 -11.11 -11.42 10.98
CA GLY A 123 -12.42 -10.76 10.94
C GLY A 123 -12.34 -9.26 10.66
N TRP A 124 -13.49 -8.60 10.49
CA TRP A 124 -13.56 -7.17 10.12
C TRP A 124 -12.90 -6.26 11.15
N ARG A 125 -12.90 -6.63 12.44
CA ARG A 125 -12.24 -5.84 13.50
C ARG A 125 -10.72 -5.77 13.30
N GLN A 126 -10.10 -6.87 12.86
CA GLN A 126 -8.67 -6.89 12.54
C GLN A 126 -8.37 -6.08 11.29
N VAL A 127 -9.27 -6.11 10.29
CA VAL A 127 -9.14 -5.30 9.08
C VAL A 127 -9.24 -3.82 9.40
N ALA A 128 -10.33 -3.40 10.04
CA ALA A 128 -10.54 -2.01 10.42
C ALA A 128 -9.45 -1.49 11.37
N GLY A 129 -9.11 -2.28 12.40
CA GLY A 129 -8.04 -1.94 13.33
C GLY A 129 -6.65 -1.89 12.68
N GLY A 130 -6.37 -2.81 11.76
CA GLY A 130 -5.11 -2.85 11.01
C GLY A 130 -4.97 -1.67 10.05
N MET A 131 -6.02 -1.34 9.30
CA MET A 131 -6.05 -0.16 8.44
C MET A 131 -5.93 1.14 9.24
N ALA A 132 -6.63 1.24 10.38
CA ALA A 132 -6.52 2.40 11.26
C ALA A 132 -5.13 2.53 11.86
N ALA A 133 -4.55 1.43 12.37
CA ALA A 133 -3.20 1.43 12.92
C ALA A 133 -2.15 1.82 11.87
N TRP A 134 -2.27 1.27 10.65
CA TRP A 134 -1.41 1.64 9.53
C TRP A 134 -1.55 3.13 9.19
N ALA A 135 -2.78 3.63 9.00
CA ALA A 135 -3.02 5.04 8.66
C ALA A 135 -2.51 5.99 9.75
N ILE A 136 -2.75 5.69 11.03
CA ILE A 136 -2.22 6.46 12.15
C ILE A 136 -0.69 6.44 12.13
N SER A 137 -0.07 5.27 11.91
CA SER A 137 1.39 5.18 11.86
C SER A 137 2.00 5.98 10.71
N PHE A 138 1.34 5.98 9.56
CA PHE A 138 1.77 6.73 8.38
C PHE A 138 1.78 8.23 8.68
N VAL A 139 0.70 8.74 9.28
CA VAL A 139 0.59 10.14 9.73
C VAL A 139 1.63 10.46 10.80
N LEU A 140 1.84 9.58 11.79
CA LEU A 140 2.79 9.81 12.89
C LEU A 140 4.24 9.82 12.39
N VAL A 141 4.61 8.90 11.50
CA VAL A 141 5.96 8.86 10.93
C VAL A 141 6.24 10.14 10.13
N GLY A 142 5.35 10.48 9.20
CA GLY A 142 5.53 11.63 8.31
C GLY A 142 5.43 13.00 8.99
N LEU A 143 4.55 13.16 9.99
CA LEU A 143 4.30 14.47 10.61
C LEU A 143 4.99 14.67 11.97
N ALA A 144 5.35 13.62 12.68
CA ALA A 144 5.90 13.74 14.02
C ALA A 144 7.32 13.19 14.14
N ILE A 145 7.53 11.92 13.82
CA ILE A 145 8.78 11.23 14.16
C ILE A 145 9.98 11.88 13.45
N LEU A 146 9.93 12.04 12.13
CA LEU A 146 11.07 12.60 11.41
C LEU A 146 11.28 14.10 11.58
N PRO A 147 10.23 14.94 11.64
CA PRO A 147 10.41 16.34 12.01
C PRO A 147 11.03 16.50 13.41
N LEU A 148 10.67 15.65 14.37
CA LEU A 148 11.31 15.63 15.70
C LEU A 148 12.77 15.21 15.61
N VAL A 149 13.09 14.14 14.87
CA VAL A 149 14.49 13.71 14.67
C VAL A 149 15.31 14.81 14.00
N ALA A 150 14.77 15.47 12.98
CA ALA A 150 15.41 16.60 12.30
C ALA A 150 15.63 17.78 13.25
N ALA A 151 14.64 18.10 14.09
CA ALA A 151 14.77 19.14 15.12
C ALA A 151 15.87 18.81 16.14
N PHE A 152 15.96 17.56 16.60
CA PHE A 152 17.05 17.09 17.47
C PHE A 152 18.42 17.14 16.79
N ALA A 153 18.47 16.96 15.47
CA ALA A 153 19.68 17.13 14.67
C ALA A 153 20.02 18.61 14.36
N GLY A 154 19.23 19.57 14.87
CA GLY A 154 19.46 21.01 14.71
C GLY A 154 18.83 21.63 13.46
N VAL A 155 18.04 20.88 12.69
CA VAL A 155 17.30 21.40 11.53
C VAL A 155 16.07 22.17 12.03
N LYS A 156 16.09 23.49 11.89
CA LYS A 156 15.02 24.38 12.37
C LYS A 156 13.88 24.54 11.36
N ASP A 157 14.19 24.39 10.08
CA ASP A 157 13.23 24.53 8.99
C ASP A 157 13.51 23.48 7.91
N LEU A 158 12.60 22.51 7.78
CA LEU A 158 12.66 21.48 6.74
C LEU A 158 12.40 22.07 5.33
N SER A 159 11.74 23.22 5.27
CA SER A 159 11.38 23.91 4.04
C SER A 159 12.61 24.49 3.34
N SER A 160 13.60 24.94 4.13
CA SER A 160 14.85 25.53 3.66
C SER A 160 15.92 24.53 3.26
N LEU A 161 15.66 23.22 3.41
CA LEU A 161 16.60 22.17 2.99
C LEU A 161 16.87 22.26 1.48
N SER A 162 18.10 21.91 1.09
CA SER A 162 18.46 21.76 -0.32
C SER A 162 17.60 20.67 -0.98
N GLN A 163 17.46 20.67 -2.30
CA GLN A 163 16.72 19.62 -3.02
C GLN A 163 17.31 18.24 -2.74
N THR A 164 18.65 18.15 -2.69
CA THR A 164 19.36 16.92 -2.31
C THR A 164 18.98 16.45 -0.91
N ASP A 165 19.02 17.32 0.10
CA ASP A 165 18.64 16.95 1.47
C ASP A 165 17.16 16.56 1.58
N LYS A 166 16.27 17.22 0.82
CA LYS A 166 14.86 16.85 0.73
C LYS A 166 14.68 15.45 0.14
N SER A 167 15.44 15.10 -0.89
CA SER A 167 15.39 13.77 -1.50
C SER A 167 15.84 12.66 -0.53
N PHE A 168 16.91 12.90 0.24
CA PHE A 168 17.38 11.96 1.27
C PHE A 168 16.44 11.88 2.47
N TYR A 169 15.86 13.00 2.88
CA TYR A 169 14.84 13.03 3.91
C TYR A 169 13.62 12.20 3.47
N ALA A 170 13.14 12.38 2.24
CA ALA A 170 12.05 11.59 1.68
C ALA A 170 12.39 10.09 1.63
N PHE A 171 13.63 9.75 1.26
CA PHE A 171 14.11 8.37 1.29
C PHE A 171 14.02 7.74 2.69
N TRP A 172 14.59 8.39 3.71
CA TRP A 172 14.55 7.86 5.07
C TRP A 172 13.14 7.84 5.66
N ASN A 173 12.30 8.82 5.32
CA ASN A 173 10.89 8.81 5.65
C ASN A 173 10.19 7.58 5.09
N GLN A 174 10.38 7.33 3.78
CA GLN A 174 9.76 6.19 3.14
C GLN A 174 10.27 4.86 3.71
N VAL A 175 11.57 4.73 3.99
CA VAL A 175 12.12 3.52 4.65
C VAL A 175 11.41 3.27 5.98
N LEU A 176 11.27 4.30 6.82
CA LEU A 176 10.64 4.16 8.13
C LEU A 176 9.15 3.83 8.01
N GLU A 177 8.42 4.50 7.12
CA GLU A 177 7.01 4.20 6.83
C GLU A 177 6.81 2.76 6.34
N THR A 178 7.68 2.29 5.43
CA THR A 178 7.63 0.92 4.91
C THR A 178 7.89 -0.10 6.03
N VAL A 179 8.92 0.11 6.85
CA VAL A 179 9.24 -0.81 7.97
C VAL A 179 8.10 -0.85 9.00
N VAL A 180 7.64 0.32 9.44
CA VAL A 180 6.57 0.41 10.46
C VAL A 180 5.26 -0.12 9.92
N GLY A 181 4.87 0.27 8.71
CA GLY A 181 3.63 -0.14 8.07
C GLY A 181 3.57 -1.65 7.84
N LEU A 182 4.61 -2.24 7.27
CA LEU A 182 4.69 -3.70 7.10
C LEU A 182 4.76 -4.44 8.45
N GLY A 183 5.44 -3.86 9.44
CA GLY A 183 5.46 -4.36 10.81
C GLY A 183 4.06 -4.43 11.42
N ILE A 184 3.25 -3.38 11.27
CA ILE A 184 1.85 -3.33 11.75
C ILE A 184 1.01 -4.40 11.06
N ILE A 185 1.06 -4.49 9.73
CA ILE A 185 0.30 -5.53 9.00
C ILE A 185 0.71 -6.92 9.47
N ASN A 186 2.01 -7.20 9.58
CA ASN A 186 2.49 -8.48 10.08
C ASN A 186 2.02 -8.77 11.51
N LEU A 187 2.05 -7.78 12.41
CA LEU A 187 1.54 -7.94 13.78
C LEU A 187 0.04 -8.26 13.80
N VAL A 188 -0.76 -7.55 13.00
CA VAL A 188 -2.22 -7.75 12.89
C VAL A 188 -2.57 -9.15 12.42
N VAL A 189 -1.84 -9.68 11.44
CA VAL A 189 -2.14 -11.01 10.85
C VAL A 189 -1.39 -12.17 11.53
N SER A 190 -0.34 -11.89 12.32
CA SER A 190 0.54 -12.92 12.92
C SER A 190 -0.22 -13.96 13.76
N LYS A 191 -1.22 -13.52 14.52
CA LYS A 191 -2.04 -14.38 15.39
C LYS A 191 -2.97 -15.32 14.63
N SER A 192 -3.14 -15.10 13.33
CA SER A 192 -4.02 -15.88 12.47
C SER A 192 -3.27 -16.84 11.54
N LYS A 193 -1.97 -17.07 11.79
CA LYS A 193 -1.17 -18.06 11.05
C LYS A 193 -1.49 -19.49 11.54
N PRO A 194 -1.46 -20.50 10.65
CA PRO A 194 -1.21 -20.40 9.21
C PRO A 194 -2.45 -19.91 8.45
N PHE A 195 -2.24 -19.13 7.39
CA PHE A 195 -3.26 -18.75 6.42
C PHE A 195 -2.90 -19.31 5.04
N PRO A 196 -3.85 -19.37 4.08
CA PRO A 196 -3.62 -19.96 2.76
C PRO A 196 -2.42 -19.36 2.00
N ASP A 197 -1.75 -20.19 1.20
CA ASP A 197 -0.52 -19.85 0.45
C ASP A 197 -0.73 -18.79 -0.64
N ASP A 198 -1.97 -18.44 -0.97
CA ASP A 198 -2.33 -17.40 -1.95
C ASP A 198 -2.51 -16.01 -1.32
N VAL A 199 -2.38 -15.89 0.01
CA VAL A 199 -2.39 -14.63 0.77
C VAL A 199 -0.96 -14.16 1.00
N PHE A 200 -0.68 -12.88 0.71
CA PHE A 200 0.69 -12.33 0.70
C PHE A 200 1.69 -13.13 -0.16
N LYS A 201 1.23 -13.71 -1.28
CA LYS A 201 2.05 -14.54 -2.15
C LYS A 201 3.07 -13.73 -2.96
N PHE A 202 4.34 -14.10 -2.81
CA PHE A 202 5.46 -13.69 -3.66
C PHE A 202 6.04 -14.92 -4.33
N SER A 203 5.91 -15.04 -5.65
CA SER A 203 6.43 -16.19 -6.38
C SER A 203 7.18 -15.77 -7.63
N LEU A 204 8.37 -16.32 -7.82
CA LEU A 204 9.11 -16.20 -9.09
C LEU A 204 8.81 -17.36 -10.04
N ARG A 205 8.00 -18.33 -9.61
CA ARG A 205 7.69 -19.53 -10.40
C ARG A 205 6.70 -19.21 -11.52
N GLU A 206 6.87 -19.92 -12.63
CA GLU A 206 5.98 -19.91 -13.80
C GLU A 206 5.58 -18.48 -14.28
N PRO A 207 6.54 -17.56 -14.51
CA PRO A 207 6.26 -16.14 -14.79
C PRO A 207 5.37 -15.90 -16.02
N PHE A 208 5.45 -16.79 -17.00
CA PHE A 208 4.69 -16.73 -18.25
C PHE A 208 3.71 -17.90 -18.39
N ARG A 209 3.25 -18.49 -17.27
CA ARG A 209 2.24 -19.55 -17.31
C ARG A 209 1.03 -19.11 -18.11
N LYS A 210 0.50 -20.02 -18.93
CA LYS A 210 -0.74 -19.80 -19.65
C LYS A 210 -1.86 -19.34 -18.67
N GLY A 211 -2.28 -18.08 -18.76
CA GLY A 211 -3.55 -17.52 -18.25
C GLY A 211 -3.39 -16.78 -16.93
N SER A 212 -2.32 -17.10 -16.21
CA SER A 212 -2.10 -16.65 -14.83
C SER A 212 -0.63 -16.34 -14.53
N GLY A 213 0.25 -16.36 -15.54
CA GLY A 213 1.66 -15.98 -15.39
C GLY A 213 1.78 -14.55 -14.87
N TRP A 214 2.38 -14.41 -13.70
CA TRP A 214 2.46 -13.13 -12.99
C TRP A 214 3.24 -12.06 -13.78
N ALA A 215 4.30 -12.47 -14.51
CA ALA A 215 5.12 -11.55 -15.30
C ALA A 215 4.43 -11.17 -16.61
N ALA A 216 3.66 -12.08 -17.22
CA ALA A 216 2.82 -11.75 -18.38
C ALA A 216 1.79 -10.67 -18.03
N TRP A 217 1.12 -10.81 -16.87
CA TRP A 217 0.19 -9.80 -16.37
C TRP A 217 0.89 -8.51 -15.94
N ALA A 218 2.12 -8.59 -15.41
CA ALA A 218 2.92 -7.41 -15.10
C ALA A 218 3.24 -6.61 -16.37
N LEU A 219 3.72 -7.28 -17.43
CA LEU A 219 4.00 -6.66 -18.72
C LEU A 219 2.75 -6.04 -19.33
N ALA A 220 1.64 -6.80 -19.36
CA ALA A 220 0.37 -6.31 -19.89
C ALA A 220 -0.14 -5.08 -19.11
N GLY A 221 -0.05 -5.10 -17.78
CA GLY A 221 -0.45 -3.99 -16.93
C GLY A 221 0.43 -2.75 -17.10
N THR A 222 1.76 -2.93 -17.24
CA THR A 222 2.69 -1.82 -17.50
C THR A 222 2.38 -1.16 -18.84
N ILE A 223 2.11 -1.95 -19.89
CA ILE A 223 1.70 -1.43 -21.19
C ILE A 223 0.33 -0.73 -21.11
N ALA A 224 -0.62 -1.28 -20.34
CA ALA A 224 -1.96 -0.73 -20.21
C ALA A 224 -2.01 0.57 -19.38
N SER A 225 -1.07 0.78 -18.46
CA SER A 225 -1.10 1.90 -17.50
C SER A 225 -1.16 3.29 -18.19
N PRO A 226 -0.31 3.62 -19.19
CA PRO A 226 -0.43 4.87 -19.93
C PRO A 226 -1.77 5.07 -20.61
N PHE A 227 -2.37 4.01 -21.17
CA PHE A 227 -3.68 4.10 -21.83
C PHE A 227 -4.80 4.34 -20.83
N VAL A 228 -4.78 3.64 -19.69
CA VAL A 228 -5.76 3.84 -18.61
C VAL A 228 -5.72 5.29 -18.09
N ILE A 229 -4.51 5.81 -17.87
CA ILE A 229 -4.33 7.18 -17.38
C ILE A 229 -4.71 8.20 -18.45
N GLY A 230 -4.28 8.02 -19.69
CA GLY A 230 -4.61 8.90 -20.82
C GLY A 230 -6.11 8.93 -21.13
N LEU A 231 -6.79 7.78 -21.07
CA LEU A 231 -8.24 7.69 -21.25
C LEU A 231 -8.97 8.37 -20.10
N THR A 232 -8.52 8.15 -18.85
CA THR A 232 -9.10 8.82 -17.68
C THR A 232 -8.95 10.34 -17.79
N ALA A 233 -7.75 10.83 -18.16
CA ALA A 233 -7.50 12.25 -18.37
C ALA A 233 -8.39 12.84 -19.49
N THR A 234 -8.51 12.15 -20.61
CA THR A 234 -9.40 12.54 -21.73
C THR A 234 -10.85 12.60 -21.28
N ALA A 235 -11.33 11.59 -20.55
CA ALA A 235 -12.70 11.53 -20.06
C ALA A 235 -13.01 12.66 -19.07
N LEU A 236 -12.08 12.97 -18.16
CA LEU A 236 -12.21 14.09 -17.22
C LEU A 236 -12.23 15.43 -17.95
N SER A 237 -11.33 15.63 -18.91
CA SER A 237 -11.28 16.82 -19.76
C SER A 237 -12.60 17.01 -20.53
N ALA A 238 -13.11 15.94 -21.16
CA ALA A 238 -14.39 15.96 -21.86
C ALA A 238 -15.60 16.23 -20.94
N ALA A 239 -15.49 15.85 -19.65
CA ALA A 239 -16.50 16.13 -18.63
C ALA A 239 -16.39 17.54 -18.03
N GLY A 240 -15.43 18.37 -18.47
CA GLY A 240 -15.17 19.70 -17.90
C GLY A 240 -14.62 19.64 -16.47
N TYR A 241 -13.97 18.52 -16.10
CA TYR A 241 -13.32 18.40 -14.80
C TYR A 241 -11.95 19.06 -14.85
N ASP A 242 -11.88 20.30 -14.36
CA ASP A 242 -10.64 21.08 -14.29
C ASP A 242 -9.77 20.73 -13.06
N GLY A 243 -10.12 19.66 -12.35
CA GLY A 243 -9.50 19.29 -11.08
C GLY A 243 -10.03 20.08 -9.90
N VAL A 244 -9.98 19.47 -8.72
CA VAL A 244 -10.07 20.25 -7.47
C VAL A 244 -8.70 20.90 -7.28
N GLY A 245 -8.64 22.24 -7.33
CA GLY A 245 -7.40 22.98 -7.14
C GLY A 245 -6.66 22.55 -5.86
N GLY A 246 -5.34 22.60 -5.89
CA GLY A 246 -4.51 22.10 -4.79
C GLY A 246 -3.26 21.39 -5.30
N ARG A 247 -2.46 20.90 -4.36
CA ARG A 247 -1.20 20.20 -4.66
C ARG A 247 -1.47 18.73 -4.97
N GLY A 248 -0.97 18.27 -6.11
CA GLY A 248 -0.94 16.87 -6.52
C GLY A 248 0.24 16.10 -5.93
N THR A 249 0.19 14.77 -6.04
CA THR A 249 1.24 13.85 -5.58
C THR A 249 2.56 14.11 -6.32
N VAL A 250 2.47 14.33 -7.64
CA VAL A 250 3.62 14.61 -8.50
C VAL A 250 4.29 15.95 -8.15
N ASP A 251 3.51 16.97 -7.75
CA ASP A 251 4.04 18.26 -7.32
C ASP A 251 4.94 18.11 -6.07
N GLY A 252 4.66 17.11 -5.22
CA GLY A 252 5.50 16.66 -4.11
C GLY A 252 6.92 16.34 -4.56
N VAL A 253 7.01 15.40 -5.50
CA VAL A 253 8.26 14.84 -6.01
C VAL A 253 9.02 15.83 -6.87
N ALA A 254 8.34 16.58 -7.74
CA ALA A 254 8.96 17.53 -8.66
C ALA A 254 9.78 18.63 -7.94
N GLN A 255 9.38 19.02 -6.73
CA GLN A 255 10.11 20.01 -5.91
C GLN A 255 11.41 19.46 -5.29
N MET A 256 11.60 18.14 -5.30
CA MET A 256 12.78 17.48 -4.72
C MET A 256 13.78 17.04 -5.80
N ILE A 257 13.43 17.17 -7.08
CA ILE A 257 14.31 16.78 -8.18
C ILE A 257 15.54 17.71 -8.17
N ASN A 258 16.71 17.10 -8.07
CA ASN A 258 17.99 17.71 -8.35
C ASN A 258 18.71 16.87 -9.42
N LEU A 259 19.46 17.52 -10.30
CA LEU A 259 20.12 16.89 -11.45
C LEU A 259 21.42 16.19 -11.07
N ASP A 260 21.37 15.38 -10.01
CA ASP A 260 22.47 14.54 -9.55
C ASP A 260 21.99 13.09 -9.31
N LEU A 261 22.92 12.15 -9.51
CA LEU A 261 22.62 10.73 -9.40
C LEU A 261 22.16 10.30 -7.99
N PRO A 262 22.80 10.74 -6.88
CA PRO A 262 22.32 10.41 -5.53
C PRO A 262 20.87 10.84 -5.25
N SER A 263 20.49 12.06 -5.63
CA SER A 263 19.11 12.54 -5.42
C SER A 263 18.12 11.76 -6.28
N TYR A 264 18.44 11.52 -7.56
CA TYR A 264 17.62 10.70 -8.45
C TYR A 264 17.45 9.27 -7.93
N ALA A 265 18.54 8.61 -7.51
CA ALA A 265 18.50 7.26 -6.97
C ALA A 265 17.67 7.17 -5.68
N SER A 266 17.74 8.19 -4.83
CA SER A 266 16.93 8.31 -3.61
C SER A 266 15.44 8.41 -3.96
N LEU A 267 15.06 9.34 -4.85
CA LEU A 267 13.67 9.50 -5.29
C LEU A 267 13.14 8.27 -6.02
N PHE A 268 13.95 7.64 -6.88
CA PHE A 268 13.57 6.42 -7.59
C PHE A 268 13.33 5.27 -6.61
N SER A 269 14.18 5.11 -5.60
CA SER A 269 14.01 4.09 -4.56
C SER A 269 12.72 4.32 -3.77
N VAL A 270 12.38 5.57 -3.47
CA VAL A 270 11.11 5.94 -2.83
C VAL A 270 9.93 5.56 -3.71
N THR A 271 9.85 6.14 -4.92
CA THR A 271 8.62 6.12 -5.72
C THR A 271 8.42 4.82 -6.50
N ALA A 272 9.50 4.18 -6.95
CA ALA A 272 9.43 3.00 -7.82
C ALA A 272 9.60 1.67 -7.06
N ILE A 273 10.06 1.70 -5.80
CA ILE A 273 10.38 0.48 -5.04
C ILE A 273 9.68 0.46 -3.67
N LEU A 274 10.04 1.36 -2.77
CA LEU A 274 9.61 1.31 -1.37
C LEU A 274 8.13 1.62 -1.18
N ALA A 275 7.60 2.63 -1.90
CA ALA A 275 6.18 2.97 -1.87
C ALA A 275 5.32 1.84 -2.47
N PRO A 276 5.58 1.32 -3.70
CA PRO A 276 4.85 0.17 -4.23
C PRO A 276 4.93 -1.07 -3.33
N LEU A 277 6.09 -1.35 -2.71
CA LEU A 277 6.24 -2.47 -1.78
C LEU A 277 5.29 -2.34 -0.58
N LEU A 278 5.27 -1.17 0.07
CA LEU A 278 4.37 -0.91 1.20
C LEU A 278 2.91 -0.93 0.75
N GLU A 279 2.58 -0.11 -0.24
CA GLU A 279 1.21 0.17 -0.65
C GLU A 279 0.54 -1.06 -1.24
N GLU A 280 1.19 -1.81 -2.12
CA GLU A 280 0.59 -3.03 -2.67
C GLU A 280 0.44 -4.12 -1.60
N THR A 281 1.34 -4.19 -0.62
CA THR A 281 1.17 -5.13 0.50
C THR A 281 -0.04 -4.77 1.35
N VAL A 282 -0.25 -3.48 1.64
CA VAL A 282 -1.39 -2.99 2.45
C VAL A 282 -2.70 -3.08 1.66
N PHE A 283 -2.77 -2.50 0.46
CA PHE A 283 -4.01 -2.39 -0.28
C PHE A 283 -4.38 -3.70 -0.98
N ARG A 284 -3.43 -4.38 -1.63
CA ARG A 284 -3.73 -5.62 -2.39
C ARG A 284 -3.58 -6.83 -1.49
N GLY A 285 -2.46 -6.92 -0.78
CA GLY A 285 -2.14 -8.06 0.08
C GLY A 285 -3.07 -8.19 1.29
N PHE A 286 -3.42 -7.08 1.93
CA PHE A 286 -4.24 -7.06 3.14
C PHE A 286 -5.69 -6.59 2.90
N LEU A 287 -5.92 -5.37 2.41
CA LEU A 287 -7.27 -4.78 2.34
C LEU A 287 -8.16 -5.50 1.31
N LEU A 288 -7.73 -5.57 0.05
CA LEU A 288 -8.50 -6.20 -1.04
C LEU A 288 -8.83 -7.65 -0.73
N THR A 289 -7.81 -8.46 -0.36
CA THR A 289 -8.00 -9.87 0.02
C THR A 289 -9.01 -10.00 1.15
N SER A 290 -8.95 -9.12 2.15
CA SER A 290 -9.90 -9.11 3.26
C SER A 290 -11.32 -8.76 2.82
N LEU A 291 -11.49 -7.73 1.99
CA LEU A 291 -12.79 -7.26 1.52
C LEU A 291 -13.55 -8.36 0.77
N THR A 292 -12.85 -9.25 0.06
CA THR A 292 -13.49 -10.38 -0.67
C THR A 292 -14.28 -11.34 0.23
N LYS A 293 -14.12 -11.27 1.56
CA LYS A 293 -14.92 -12.01 2.54
C LYS A 293 -16.34 -11.48 2.71
N TRP A 294 -16.56 -10.19 2.44
CA TRP A 294 -17.82 -9.50 2.70
C TRP A 294 -18.48 -8.91 1.45
N MET A 295 -17.78 -8.89 0.32
CA MET A 295 -18.31 -8.40 -0.95
C MET A 295 -17.70 -9.16 -2.14
N PRO A 296 -18.35 -9.13 -3.31
CA PRO A 296 -17.80 -9.70 -4.54
C PRO A 296 -16.42 -9.11 -4.86
N THR A 297 -15.52 -9.90 -5.44
CA THR A 297 -14.12 -9.50 -5.70
C THR A 297 -14.01 -8.24 -6.55
N TRP A 298 -14.89 -8.05 -7.55
CA TRP A 298 -14.90 -6.83 -8.36
C TRP A 298 -15.21 -5.58 -7.52
N ALA A 299 -16.12 -5.67 -6.55
CA ALA A 299 -16.44 -4.58 -5.64
C ALA A 299 -15.27 -4.31 -4.68
N ALA A 300 -14.64 -5.37 -4.17
CA ALA A 300 -13.44 -5.26 -3.34
C ALA A 300 -12.28 -4.55 -4.07
N VAL A 301 -12.12 -4.78 -5.39
CA VAL A 301 -11.15 -4.06 -6.23
C VAL A 301 -11.44 -2.56 -6.21
N PHE A 302 -12.67 -2.13 -6.49
CA PHE A 302 -13.02 -0.71 -6.52
C PHE A 302 -12.93 -0.04 -5.15
N VAL A 303 -13.40 -0.71 -4.09
CA VAL A 303 -13.30 -0.17 -2.73
C VAL A 303 -11.83 -0.03 -2.31
N SER A 304 -11.00 -1.04 -2.57
CA SER A 304 -9.57 -0.95 -2.29
C SER A 304 -8.87 0.13 -3.10
N ALA A 305 -9.23 0.33 -4.38
CA ALA A 305 -8.70 1.40 -5.22
C ALA A 305 -9.13 2.79 -4.72
N GLY A 306 -10.37 2.92 -4.25
CA GLY A 306 -10.87 4.12 -3.58
C GLY A 306 -10.07 4.45 -2.32
N CYS A 307 -9.87 3.47 -1.43
CA CYS A 307 -9.05 3.64 -0.23
C CYS A 307 -7.61 4.03 -0.57
N PHE A 308 -7.03 3.42 -1.60
CA PHE A 308 -5.70 3.77 -2.12
C PHE A 308 -5.64 5.24 -2.58
N GLY A 309 -6.58 5.68 -3.41
CA GLY A 309 -6.63 7.07 -3.88
C GLY A 309 -6.84 8.08 -2.75
N VAL A 310 -7.73 7.78 -1.80
CA VAL A 310 -7.97 8.66 -0.63
C VAL A 310 -6.73 8.75 0.26
N ALA A 311 -5.96 7.68 0.43
CA ALA A 311 -4.76 7.69 1.26
C ALA A 311 -3.68 8.69 0.80
N HIS A 312 -3.69 9.07 -0.49
CA HIS A 312 -2.78 10.06 -1.05
C HIS A 312 -3.15 11.51 -0.72
N LEU A 313 -4.36 11.76 -0.20
CA LEU A 313 -4.88 13.09 0.12
C LEU A 313 -4.81 14.12 -1.02
N SER A 314 -4.75 13.67 -2.27
CA SER A 314 -4.81 14.54 -3.44
C SER A 314 -6.18 14.38 -4.08
N LEU A 315 -7.09 15.33 -3.81
CA LEU A 315 -8.38 15.38 -4.51
C LEU A 315 -8.18 15.63 -6.01
N ARG A 316 -7.12 16.37 -6.36
CA ARG A 316 -6.71 16.64 -7.75
C ARG A 316 -6.46 15.34 -8.52
N ASP A 317 -5.70 14.41 -7.93
CA ASP A 317 -5.27 13.17 -8.60
C ASP A 317 -6.18 11.98 -8.29
N LEU A 318 -7.20 12.15 -7.45
CA LEU A 318 -8.05 11.07 -6.97
C LEU A 318 -8.62 10.20 -8.10
N PRO A 319 -9.18 10.76 -9.20
CA PRO A 319 -9.67 9.95 -10.31
C PRO A 319 -8.58 9.08 -10.95
N GLN A 320 -7.39 9.63 -11.18
CA GLN A 320 -6.25 8.94 -11.78
C GLN A 320 -5.72 7.83 -10.85
N LEU A 321 -5.65 8.12 -9.55
CA LEU A 321 -5.23 7.16 -8.52
C LEU A 321 -6.23 6.01 -8.40
N ILE A 322 -7.53 6.28 -8.47
CA ILE A 322 -8.58 5.24 -8.49
C ILE A 322 -8.44 4.40 -9.77
N ALA A 323 -8.26 5.02 -10.94
CA ALA A 323 -8.13 4.32 -12.21
C ALA A 323 -6.91 3.37 -12.22
N LEU A 324 -5.73 3.86 -11.83
CA LEU A 324 -4.54 3.03 -11.67
C LEU A 324 -4.77 1.96 -10.59
N GLY A 325 -5.37 2.35 -9.47
CA GLY A 325 -5.62 1.46 -8.36
C GLY A 325 -6.53 0.28 -8.72
N THR A 326 -7.52 0.52 -9.58
CA THR A 326 -8.41 -0.50 -10.15
C THR A 326 -7.65 -1.45 -11.07
N LEU A 327 -6.80 -0.93 -11.97
CA LEU A 327 -5.93 -1.76 -12.83
C LEU A 327 -5.07 -2.70 -11.99
N LEU A 328 -4.37 -2.16 -10.97
CA LEU A 328 -3.52 -2.92 -10.04
C LEU A 328 -4.32 -3.99 -9.27
N GLY A 329 -5.55 -3.67 -8.86
CA GLY A 329 -6.44 -4.65 -8.22
C GLY A 329 -6.82 -5.80 -9.16
N PHE A 330 -7.20 -5.51 -10.40
CA PHE A 330 -7.60 -6.56 -11.35
C PHE A 330 -6.44 -7.48 -11.74
N VAL A 331 -5.25 -6.93 -12.05
CA VAL A 331 -4.07 -7.76 -12.35
C VAL A 331 -3.63 -8.59 -11.15
N TYR A 332 -3.83 -8.11 -9.93
CA TYR A 332 -3.55 -8.89 -8.72
C TYR A 332 -4.53 -10.06 -8.56
N VAL A 333 -5.83 -9.85 -8.79
CA VAL A 333 -6.84 -10.93 -8.76
C VAL A 333 -6.51 -12.04 -9.76
N ARG A 334 -5.99 -11.67 -10.95
CA ARG A 334 -5.62 -12.63 -11.99
C ARG A 334 -4.31 -13.35 -11.73
N SER A 335 -3.28 -12.63 -11.30
CA SER A 335 -1.95 -13.19 -11.08
C SER A 335 -1.82 -13.94 -9.76
N ARG A 336 -2.63 -13.58 -8.75
CA ARG A 336 -2.51 -14.05 -7.36
C ARG A 336 -1.08 -13.91 -6.83
N ASN A 337 -0.38 -12.86 -7.25
CA ASN A 337 1.02 -12.63 -6.91
C ASN A 337 1.26 -11.13 -6.70
N LEU A 338 1.77 -10.75 -5.53
CA LEU A 338 1.99 -9.33 -5.20
C LEU A 338 3.08 -8.68 -6.04
N LEU A 339 4.00 -9.45 -6.63
CA LEU A 339 5.00 -8.91 -7.55
C LEU A 339 4.37 -8.26 -8.77
N THR A 340 3.22 -8.76 -9.26
CA THR A 340 2.55 -8.23 -10.45
C THR A 340 2.13 -6.76 -10.26
N PRO A 341 1.26 -6.41 -9.30
CA PRO A 341 0.90 -5.01 -9.10
C PRO A 341 2.09 -4.16 -8.62
N MET A 342 3.03 -4.70 -7.84
CA MET A 342 4.21 -3.95 -7.40
C MET A 342 5.08 -3.49 -8.57
N ILE A 343 5.32 -4.37 -9.55
CA ILE A 343 6.11 -4.02 -10.74
C ILE A 343 5.38 -3.01 -11.62
N ILE A 344 4.07 -3.16 -11.81
CA ILE A 344 3.28 -2.21 -12.61
C ILE A 344 3.29 -0.83 -11.95
N HIS A 345 3.00 -0.78 -10.65
CA HIS A 345 2.98 0.46 -9.87
C HIS A 345 4.37 1.12 -9.83
N GLY A 346 5.41 0.34 -9.54
CA GLY A 346 6.79 0.83 -9.54
C GLY A 346 7.25 1.32 -10.91
N ALA A 347 6.91 0.61 -11.98
CA ALA A 347 7.22 1.02 -13.35
C ALA A 347 6.51 2.31 -13.74
N TRP A 348 5.23 2.46 -13.38
CA TRP A 348 4.48 3.69 -13.61
C TRP A 348 5.14 4.89 -12.90
N ASN A 349 5.35 4.77 -11.59
CA ASN A 349 5.93 5.85 -10.79
C ASN A 349 7.37 6.18 -11.21
N GLY A 350 8.18 5.16 -11.45
CA GLY A 350 9.55 5.31 -11.92
C GLY A 350 9.60 6.00 -13.28
N THR A 351 8.74 5.62 -14.23
CA THR A 351 8.67 6.25 -15.55
C THR A 351 8.28 7.73 -15.45
N VAL A 352 7.27 8.06 -14.64
CA VAL A 352 6.86 9.46 -14.41
C VAL A 352 8.01 10.26 -13.81
N LEU A 353 8.70 9.74 -12.79
CA LEU A 353 9.87 10.40 -12.21
C LEU A 353 10.99 10.60 -13.25
N THR A 354 11.31 9.59 -14.03
CA THR A 354 12.35 9.67 -15.06
C THR A 354 12.00 10.71 -16.12
N ILE A 355 10.75 10.78 -16.57
CA ILE A 355 10.29 11.80 -17.51
C ILE A 355 10.50 13.19 -16.91
N LEU A 356 10.07 13.42 -15.66
CA LEU A 356 10.26 14.71 -14.98
C LEU A 356 11.73 15.08 -14.82
N TYR A 357 12.58 14.10 -14.47
CA TYR A 357 14.02 14.31 -14.39
C TYR A 357 14.61 14.73 -15.74
N MET A 358 14.24 14.05 -16.82
CA MET A 358 14.71 14.37 -18.17
C MET A 358 14.22 15.76 -18.63
N LEU A 359 12.98 16.13 -18.34
CA LEU A 359 12.45 17.46 -18.65
C LEU A 359 13.22 18.55 -17.90
N ALA A 360 13.47 18.36 -16.60
CA ALA A 360 14.28 19.28 -15.81
C ALA A 360 15.72 19.37 -16.35
N ALA A 361 16.31 18.25 -16.77
CA ALA A 361 17.65 18.20 -17.36
C ALA A 361 17.73 18.97 -18.69
N SER A 362 16.63 19.02 -19.44
CA SER A 362 16.49 19.83 -20.67
C SER A 362 16.18 21.31 -20.40
N GLY A 363 16.17 21.75 -19.13
CA GLY A 363 15.89 23.14 -18.76
C GLY A 363 14.41 23.51 -18.71
N VAL A 364 13.50 22.53 -18.83
CA VAL A 364 12.05 22.77 -18.72
C VAL A 364 11.65 23.05 -17.29
N ASN A 365 10.85 24.09 -17.08
CA ASN A 365 10.29 24.42 -15.77
C ASN A 365 9.17 23.42 -15.41
N LEU A 366 9.45 22.51 -14.47
CA LEU A 366 8.49 21.49 -14.06
C LEU A 366 7.21 22.07 -13.43
N GLN A 367 7.28 23.22 -12.77
CA GLN A 367 6.09 23.83 -12.18
C GLN A 367 5.12 24.33 -13.24
N GLU A 368 5.62 24.83 -14.37
CA GLU A 368 4.79 25.22 -15.52
C GLU A 368 4.14 23.99 -16.16
N VAL A 369 4.93 22.93 -16.38
CA VAL A 369 4.42 21.66 -16.92
C VAL A 369 3.28 21.09 -16.08
N LEU A 370 3.41 21.14 -14.76
CA LEU A 370 2.42 20.61 -13.83
C LEU A 370 1.23 21.54 -13.63
N ALA A 371 1.40 22.86 -13.82
CA ALA A 371 0.31 23.83 -13.74
C ALA A 371 -0.58 23.81 -14.98
N SER A 372 -0.01 23.57 -16.16
CA SER A 372 -0.72 23.53 -17.45
C SER A 372 -0.31 22.32 -18.29
N PRO A 373 -0.83 21.11 -17.98
CA PRO A 373 -0.47 19.88 -18.69
C PRO A 373 -0.74 19.91 -20.20
N ALA A 374 -1.73 20.70 -20.65
CA ALA A 374 -2.05 20.89 -22.06
C ALA A 374 -0.93 21.62 -22.83
N ASP A 375 -0.31 22.64 -22.20
CA ASP A 375 0.77 23.42 -22.80
C ASP A 375 2.10 22.66 -22.74
N ALA A 376 2.26 21.80 -21.74
CA ALA A 376 3.42 20.92 -21.62
C ALA A 376 3.56 19.95 -22.80
N PHE A 377 2.44 19.46 -23.35
CA PHE A 377 2.46 18.54 -24.49
C PHE A 377 3.07 19.22 -25.74
N VAL A 378 2.85 20.52 -25.93
CA VAL A 378 3.46 21.31 -27.01
C VAL A 378 4.96 21.47 -26.79
N GLN A 379 5.40 21.71 -25.55
CA GLN A 379 6.82 21.83 -25.22
C GLN A 379 7.57 20.49 -25.39
N VAL A 380 6.98 19.38 -24.94
CA VAL A 380 7.56 18.04 -25.07
C VAL A 380 7.56 17.55 -26.52
N ALA A 381 6.49 17.81 -27.28
CA ALA A 381 6.44 17.51 -28.70
C ALA A 381 7.45 18.35 -29.51
N GLY A 382 7.65 19.62 -29.12
CA GLY A 382 8.70 20.47 -29.69
C GLY A 382 10.10 19.94 -29.41
N PHE A 383 10.34 19.36 -28.24
CA PHE A 383 11.61 18.72 -27.90
C PHE A 383 11.84 17.40 -28.66
N LEU A 384 10.82 16.57 -28.86
CA LEU A 384 10.97 15.31 -29.61
C LEU A 384 11.10 15.50 -31.13
N SER A 385 10.82 16.71 -31.63
CA SER A 385 10.86 17.04 -33.05
C SER A 385 12.04 17.94 -33.45
N GLY A 386 12.86 18.37 -32.48
CA GLY A 386 14.14 19.08 -32.70
C GLY A 386 15.32 18.20 -32.33
#